data_AF-A0A849IIT1-F1
#
_entry.id   AF-A0A849IIT1-F1
#
_cell.length_a   1.000
_cell.length_b   1.000
_cell.length_c   1.000
_cell.angle_alpha   90.00
_cell.angle_beta   90.00
_cell.angle_gamma   90.00
#
_symmetry.space_group_name_H-M   'P 1'
#
loop_
_entity.id
_entity.type
_entity.pdbx_description
1 polymer ?
#
loop_
_entity_poly.entity_id
_entity_poly.type
_entity_poly.pdbx_seq_one_letter_code
_entity_poly.pdbx_strand_id
1 'polypeptide(L)'
;MRKNKAIHALAVWRSLHPDDIGAKELRSVRDTLAEGQLQLLDRRWPAAVRGEAFAAVGIGVERLHDRAGPQTASFDLAMTALVPAACGGNPAAALVLAHGLEALARANGDIRADALAQAWARRCPMVDAARPRRPR
;
A
#
# COMPACT_ATOMS: atom_id res chain seq x y z
N MET A 1 -21.48 12.24 -8.09
CA MET A 1 -21.23 10.81 -7.79
C MET A 1 -19.75 10.36 -7.80
N ARG A 2 -18.74 11.23 -7.98
CA ARG A 2 -17.31 10.80 -8.08
C ARG A 2 -16.64 10.41 -6.74
N LYS A 3 -17.09 10.94 -5.60
CA LYS A 3 -16.47 10.71 -4.28
C LYS A 3 -16.44 9.23 -3.84
N ASN A 4 -17.46 8.45 -4.19
CA ASN A 4 -17.56 7.06 -3.72
C ASN A 4 -16.54 6.11 -4.40
N LYS A 5 -16.15 6.42 -5.65
CA LYS A 5 -15.19 5.62 -6.41
C LYS A 5 -13.75 5.89 -5.98
N ALA A 6 -13.40 7.14 -5.73
CA ALA A 6 -12.07 7.55 -5.27
C ALA A 6 -11.74 7.00 -3.87
N ILE A 7 -12.71 7.05 -2.95
CA ILE A 7 -12.56 6.45 -1.61
C ILE A 7 -12.32 4.93 -1.71
N HIS A 8 -13.03 4.24 -2.61
CA HIS A 8 -12.78 2.82 -2.84
C HIS A 8 -11.41 2.54 -3.45
N ALA A 9 -10.94 3.36 -4.40
CA ALA A 9 -9.64 3.18 -5.03
C ALA A 9 -8.47 3.42 -4.04
N LEU A 10 -8.56 4.43 -3.18
CA LEU A 10 -7.55 4.72 -2.14
C LEU A 10 -7.56 3.71 -0.97
N ALA A 11 -8.61 2.90 -0.86
CA ALA A 11 -8.70 1.84 0.13
C ALA A 11 -8.33 0.46 -0.42
N VAL A 12 -8.02 0.31 -1.73
CA VAL A 12 -7.77 -1.00 -2.37
C VAL A 12 -6.78 -1.85 -1.60
N TRP A 13 -5.66 -1.25 -1.18
CA TRP A 13 -4.58 -1.95 -0.48
C TRP A 13 -4.99 -2.54 0.88
N ARG A 14 -6.03 -1.97 1.51
CA ARG A 14 -6.58 -2.37 2.81
C ARG A 14 -7.96 -3.01 2.75
N SER A 15 -8.47 -3.29 1.55
CA SER A 15 -9.81 -3.86 1.35
C SER A 15 -9.86 -5.08 0.45
N LEU A 16 -8.87 -5.27 -0.44
CA LEU A 16 -8.81 -6.40 -1.35
C LEU A 16 -7.60 -7.28 -1.06
N HIS A 17 -7.76 -8.59 -1.24
CA HIS A 17 -6.62 -9.50 -1.25
C HIS A 17 -5.71 -9.15 -2.44
N PRO A 18 -4.38 -9.21 -2.31
CA PRO A 18 -3.47 -8.85 -3.39
C PRO A 18 -3.73 -9.59 -4.71
N ASP A 19 -4.20 -10.84 -4.65
CA ASP A 19 -4.53 -11.68 -5.81
C ASP A 19 -5.85 -11.28 -6.51
N ASP A 20 -6.71 -10.54 -5.81
CA ASP A 20 -7.98 -10.04 -6.37
C ASP A 20 -7.81 -8.68 -7.07
N ILE A 21 -6.62 -8.08 -6.99
CA ILE A 21 -6.34 -6.78 -7.61
C ILE A 21 -6.03 -6.99 -9.09
N GLY A 22 -7.09 -6.88 -9.91
CA GLY A 22 -7.03 -6.98 -11.35
C GLY A 22 -6.62 -5.69 -12.06
N ALA A 23 -6.56 -5.77 -13.39
CA ALA A 23 -6.19 -4.64 -14.24
C ALA A 23 -7.17 -3.45 -14.13
N LYS A 24 -8.44 -3.71 -13.79
CA LYS A 24 -9.47 -2.67 -13.62
C LYS A 24 -9.21 -1.84 -12.36
N GLU A 25 -8.90 -2.52 -11.26
CA GLU A 25 -8.60 -1.91 -9.97
C GLU A 25 -7.31 -1.10 -10.08
N LEU A 26 -6.27 -1.65 -10.71
CA LEU A 26 -5.02 -0.93 -10.98
C LEU A 26 -5.20 0.32 -11.83
N ARG A 27 -6.06 0.28 -12.86
CA ARG A 27 -6.42 1.48 -13.63
C ARG A 27 -7.10 2.51 -12.74
N SER A 28 -8.11 2.10 -11.97
CA SER A 28 -8.81 3.00 -11.05
C SER A 28 -7.89 3.63 -10.00
N VAL A 29 -6.91 2.87 -9.50
CA VAL A 29 -5.87 3.37 -8.59
C VAL A 29 -5.02 4.45 -9.26
N ARG A 30 -4.49 4.17 -10.47
CA ARG A 30 -3.66 5.13 -11.21
C ARG A 30 -4.41 6.43 -11.53
N ASP A 31 -5.65 6.31 -11.99
CA ASP A 31 -6.51 7.47 -12.28
C ASP A 31 -6.71 8.32 -11.01
N THR A 32 -7.01 7.67 -9.88
CA THR A 32 -7.23 8.35 -8.60
C THR A 32 -5.96 9.03 -8.08
N LEU A 33 -4.80 8.38 -8.23
CA LEU A 33 -3.49 8.94 -7.83
C LEU A 33 -3.12 10.18 -8.67
N ALA A 34 -3.45 10.17 -9.97
CA ALA A 34 -3.24 11.32 -10.85
C ALA A 34 -4.09 12.53 -10.43
N GLU A 35 -5.32 12.30 -9.97
CA GLU A 35 -6.21 13.35 -9.44
C GLU A 35 -5.78 13.85 -8.05
N GLY A 36 -5.10 13.01 -7.26
CA GLY A 36 -4.73 13.27 -5.86
C GLY A 36 -3.51 14.17 -5.62
N GLN A 37 -2.92 14.77 -6.67
CA GLN A 37 -1.65 15.53 -6.60
C GLN A 37 -1.60 16.61 -5.52
N LEU A 38 -2.73 17.21 -5.14
CA LEU A 38 -2.77 18.31 -4.18
C LEU A 38 -2.59 17.88 -2.72
N GLN A 39 -2.68 16.58 -2.39
CA GLN A 39 -2.67 16.12 -1.00
C GLN A 39 -1.29 15.70 -0.47
N LEU A 40 -0.32 15.44 -1.35
CA LEU A 40 1.06 15.09 -0.96
C LEU A 40 2.04 16.07 -1.62
N LEU A 41 2.50 17.06 -0.85
CA LEU A 41 3.54 18.01 -1.26
C LEU A 41 4.95 17.39 -1.19
N ASP A 42 5.10 16.16 -1.69
CA ASP A 42 6.40 15.48 -1.78
C ASP A 42 6.97 15.63 -3.20
N ARG A 43 8.23 16.06 -3.32
CA ARG A 43 8.90 16.24 -4.62
C ARG A 43 8.96 14.96 -5.47
N ARG A 44 8.89 13.78 -4.85
CA ARG A 44 8.87 12.48 -5.52
C ARG A 44 7.48 12.05 -5.94
N TRP A 45 6.42 12.76 -5.51
CA TRP A 45 5.04 12.38 -5.80
C TRP A 45 4.75 12.20 -7.29
N PRO A 46 5.21 13.08 -8.21
CA PRO A 46 5.00 12.87 -9.64
C PRO A 46 5.61 11.56 -10.16
N ALA A 47 6.78 11.16 -9.64
CA ALA A 47 7.43 9.90 -9.99
C ALA A 47 6.66 8.70 -9.44
N ALA A 48 6.18 8.77 -8.19
CA ALA A 48 5.35 7.74 -7.59
C ALA A 48 4.03 7.52 -8.36
N VAL A 49 3.36 8.60 -8.78
CA VAL A 49 2.13 8.53 -9.58
C VAL A 49 2.37 7.86 -10.95
N ARG A 50 3.55 8.07 -11.56
CA ARG A 50 3.95 7.37 -12.79
C ARG A 50 4.30 5.89 -12.57
N GLY A 51 4.27 5.41 -11.32
CA GLY A 51 4.56 4.02 -10.97
C GLY A 51 6.05 3.75 -10.73
N GLU A 52 6.87 4.77 -10.56
CA GLU A 52 8.29 4.58 -10.22
C GLU A 52 8.41 4.03 -8.80
N ALA A 53 8.76 2.74 -8.69
CA ALA A 53 8.71 2.01 -7.42
C ALA A 53 9.58 2.63 -6.31
N PHE A 54 10.78 3.13 -6.65
CA PHE A 54 11.67 3.76 -5.67
C PHE A 54 11.04 5.02 -5.04
N ALA A 55 10.41 5.86 -5.85
CA ALA A 55 9.71 7.05 -5.38
C ALA A 55 8.54 6.67 -4.47
N ALA A 56 7.70 5.72 -4.89
CA ALA A 56 6.56 5.27 -4.10
C ALA A 56 6.99 4.66 -2.77
N VAL A 57 8.00 3.78 -2.77
CA VAL A 57 8.57 3.16 -1.56
C VAL A 57 9.12 4.21 -0.61
N GLY A 58 9.91 5.17 -1.09
CA GLY A 58 10.47 6.23 -0.26
C GLY A 58 9.39 7.06 0.45
N ILE A 59 8.33 7.44 -0.27
CA ILE A 59 7.19 8.16 0.30
C ILE A 59 6.46 7.29 1.33
N GLY A 60 6.20 6.02 1.02
CA GLY A 60 5.51 5.10 1.92
C GLY A 60 6.26 4.88 3.24
N VAL A 61 7.57 4.67 3.18
CA VAL A 61 8.43 4.51 4.37
C VAL A 61 8.40 5.77 5.23
N GLU A 62 8.51 6.95 4.63
CA GLU A 62 8.41 8.20 5.40
C GLU A 62 7.06 8.35 6.09
N ARG A 63 5.97 7.94 5.43
CA ARG A 63 4.63 7.98 6.05
C ARG A 63 4.44 6.95 7.17
N LEU A 64 5.11 5.80 7.14
CA LEU A 64 5.10 4.84 8.25
C LEU A 64 5.70 5.43 9.54
N HIS A 65 6.65 6.36 9.40
CA HIS A 65 7.34 7.00 10.53
C HIS A 65 6.82 8.39 10.86
N ASP A 66 5.77 8.86 10.16
CA ASP A 66 5.16 10.16 10.42
C ASP A 66 4.41 10.16 11.75
N ARG A 67 4.53 11.25 12.51
CA ARG A 67 3.89 11.41 13.83
C ARG A 67 2.37 11.48 13.74
N ALA A 68 1.84 11.84 12.58
CA ALA A 68 0.40 11.92 12.34
C ALA A 68 -0.29 10.54 12.37
N GLY A 69 0.47 9.45 12.21
CA GLY A 69 -0.04 8.08 12.31
C GLY A 69 -0.81 7.58 11.08
N PRO A 70 -1.28 6.32 11.12
CA PRO A 70 -1.78 5.61 9.93
C PRO A 70 -3.22 5.95 9.54
N GLN A 71 -3.93 6.76 10.33
CA GLN A 71 -5.36 7.09 10.10
C GLN A 71 -5.56 8.34 9.21
N THR A 72 -4.51 8.80 8.54
CA THR A 72 -4.53 10.04 7.74
C THR A 72 -4.78 9.77 6.26
N ALA A 73 -5.41 10.72 5.57
CA ALA A 73 -5.61 10.64 4.12
C ALA A 73 -4.28 10.60 3.34
N SER A 74 -3.25 11.30 3.84
CA SER A 74 -1.90 11.26 3.25
C SER A 74 -1.24 9.89 3.39
N PHE A 75 -1.48 9.18 4.50
CA PHE A 75 -1.03 7.81 4.68
C PHE A 75 -1.73 6.86 3.70
N ASP A 76 -3.06 6.92 3.62
CA ASP A 76 -3.86 6.11 2.67
C ASP A 76 -3.41 6.37 1.21
N LEU A 77 -3.15 7.63 0.87
CA LEU A 77 -2.69 8.03 -0.46
C LEU A 77 -1.28 7.50 -0.77
N ALA A 78 -0.35 7.60 0.19
CA ALA A 78 1.00 7.07 0.05
C ALA A 78 1.01 5.54 -0.07
N MET A 79 0.23 4.84 0.75
CA MET A 79 0.11 3.38 0.67
C MET A 79 -0.51 2.97 -0.67
N THR A 80 -1.54 3.68 -1.14
CA THR A 80 -2.14 3.41 -2.46
C THR A 80 -1.15 3.53 -3.61
N ALA A 81 -0.21 4.48 -3.55
CA ALA A 81 0.82 4.66 -4.55
C ALA A 81 1.77 3.45 -4.68
N LEU A 82 1.85 2.59 -3.66
CA LEU A 82 2.66 1.37 -3.69
C LEU A 82 1.98 0.22 -4.44
N VAL A 83 0.64 0.23 -4.53
CA VAL A 83 -0.14 -0.90 -5.09
C VAL A 83 0.31 -1.28 -6.50
N PRO A 84 0.49 -0.35 -7.46
CA PRO A 84 0.94 -0.72 -8.80
C PRO A 84 2.32 -1.39 -8.81
N ALA A 85 3.25 -0.90 -7.98
CA ALA A 85 4.60 -1.46 -7.88
C ALA A 85 4.58 -2.85 -7.22
N ALA A 86 3.81 -3.03 -6.14
CA ALA A 86 3.68 -4.30 -5.45
C ALA A 86 3.01 -5.37 -6.32
N CYS A 87 1.93 -5.02 -7.04
CA CYS A 87 1.31 -5.91 -8.04
C CYS A 87 2.22 -6.19 -9.24
N GLY A 88 3.14 -5.27 -9.57
CA GLY A 88 4.20 -5.46 -10.56
C GLY A 88 5.37 -6.32 -10.08
N GLY A 89 5.30 -6.90 -8.88
CA GLY A 89 6.32 -7.79 -8.33
C GLY A 89 7.43 -7.09 -7.55
N ASN A 90 7.29 -5.80 -7.20
CA ASN A 90 8.27 -5.12 -6.35
C ASN A 90 8.11 -5.57 -4.88
N PRO A 91 9.10 -6.26 -4.29
CA PRO A 91 8.97 -6.84 -2.96
C PRO A 91 9.02 -5.80 -1.84
N ALA A 92 9.75 -4.69 -2.04
CA ALA A 92 9.81 -3.61 -1.06
C ALA A 92 8.46 -2.89 -0.95
N ALA A 93 7.79 -2.63 -2.08
CA ALA A 93 6.46 -2.04 -2.08
C ALA A 93 5.44 -2.94 -1.35
N ALA A 94 5.49 -4.25 -1.59
CA ALA A 94 4.63 -5.22 -0.90
C ALA A 94 4.90 -5.26 0.62
N LEU A 95 6.17 -5.19 1.03
CA LEU A 95 6.55 -5.17 2.45
C LEU A 95 6.06 -3.90 3.16
N VAL A 96 6.20 -2.74 2.52
CA VAL A 96 5.73 -1.46 3.08
C VAL A 96 4.20 -1.47 3.24
N LEU A 97 3.46 -2.03 2.28
CA LEU A 97 2.01 -2.22 2.39
C LEU A 97 1.64 -3.13 3.58
N ALA A 98 2.37 -4.23 3.77
CA ALA A 98 2.17 -5.11 4.92
C ALA A 98 2.40 -4.36 6.25
N HIS A 99 3.48 -3.59 6.37
CA HIS A 99 3.77 -2.79 7.56
C HIS A 99 2.70 -1.71 7.80
N GLY A 100 2.17 -1.11 6.74
CA GLY A 100 1.09 -0.14 6.85
C GLY A 100 -0.21 -0.75 7.39
N LEU A 101 -0.52 -1.98 6.97
CA LEU A 101 -1.67 -2.73 7.48
C LEU A 101 -1.48 -3.14 8.93
N GLU A 102 -0.29 -3.60 9.32
CA GLU A 102 0.01 -3.88 10.73
C GLU A 102 -0.09 -2.61 11.60
N ALA A 103 0.35 -1.46 11.07
CA ALA A 103 0.21 -0.19 11.77
C ALA A 103 -1.28 0.19 11.97
N LEU A 104 -2.12 -0.03 10.96
CA LEU A 104 -3.57 0.13 11.06
C LEU A 104 -4.21 -0.87 12.03
N ALA A 105 -3.81 -2.14 11.98
CA ALA A 105 -4.29 -3.18 12.87
C ALA A 105 -4.00 -2.83 14.34
N ARG A 106 -2.78 -2.38 14.64
CA ARG A 106 -2.39 -1.91 15.98
C ARG A 106 -3.18 -0.68 16.43
N ALA A 107 -3.48 0.23 15.50
CA ALA A 107 -4.21 1.46 15.84
C ALA A 107 -5.71 1.22 16.07
N ASN A 108 -6.33 0.27 15.36
CA ASN A 108 -7.78 0.10 15.31
C ASN A 108 -8.29 -1.24 15.85
N GLY A 109 -7.40 -2.19 16.16
CA GLY A 109 -7.77 -3.56 16.54
C GLY A 109 -8.36 -4.41 15.40
N ASP A 110 -8.04 -4.08 14.13
CA ASP A 110 -8.67 -4.70 12.97
C ASP A 110 -7.96 -6.00 12.54
N ILE A 111 -8.56 -7.14 12.87
CA ILE A 111 -8.06 -8.49 12.52
C ILE A 111 -7.99 -8.69 10.99
N ARG A 112 -8.84 -8.00 10.20
CA ARG A 112 -8.78 -8.12 8.73
C ARG A 112 -7.52 -7.49 8.17
N ALA A 113 -7.03 -6.42 8.80
CA ALA A 113 -5.78 -5.80 8.42
C ALA A 113 -4.58 -6.74 8.64
N ASP A 114 -4.57 -7.56 9.70
CA ASP A 114 -3.51 -8.56 9.92
C ASP A 114 -3.49 -9.64 8.82
N ALA A 115 -4.65 -10.14 8.41
CA ALA A 115 -4.74 -11.13 7.34
C ALA A 115 -4.23 -10.57 6.00
N LEU A 116 -4.61 -9.33 5.68
CA LEU A 116 -4.12 -8.63 4.49
C LEU A 116 -2.63 -8.30 4.58
N ALA A 117 -2.12 -7.97 5.77
CA ALA A 117 -0.70 -7.71 5.97
C ALA A 117 0.13 -8.94 5.60
N GLN A 118 -0.30 -10.12 6.06
CA GLN A 118 0.34 -11.39 5.71
C GLN A 118 0.22 -11.71 4.22
N ALA A 119 -0.89 -11.37 3.57
CA ALA A 119 -1.06 -11.58 2.14
C ALA A 119 -0.08 -10.72 1.32
N TRP A 120 0.09 -9.46 1.69
CA TRP A 120 1.09 -8.58 1.07
C TRP A 120 2.52 -9.04 1.37
N ALA A 121 2.81 -9.44 2.61
CA ALA A 121 4.15 -9.91 3.00
C ALA A 121 4.61 -11.15 2.21
N ARG A 122 3.69 -12.06 1.86
CA ARG A 122 3.99 -13.25 1.02
C ARG A 122 4.44 -12.90 -0.41
N ARG A 123 4.13 -11.69 -0.89
CA ARG A 123 4.63 -11.20 -2.18
C ARG A 123 6.08 -10.68 -2.09
N CYS A 124 6.66 -10.66 -0.89
CA CYS A 124 8.07 -10.41 -0.69
C CYS A 124 8.83 -11.76 -0.55
N PRO A 125 9.67 -12.15 -1.53
CA PRO A 125 10.35 -13.44 -1.50
C PRO A 125 11.34 -13.58 -0.32
N MET A 126 11.75 -12.48 0.31
CA MET A 126 12.65 -12.52 1.47
C MET A 126 11.97 -13.02 2.75
N VAL A 127 10.65 -12.87 2.89
CA VAL A 127 9.92 -13.26 4.12
C VAL A 127 9.79 -14.78 4.24
N ASP A 128 9.71 -15.50 3.12
CA ASP A 128 9.67 -16.98 3.12
C ASP A 128 11.03 -17.61 3.47
N ALA A 129 12.15 -16.94 3.21
CA ALA A 129 13.49 -17.44 3.53
C ALA A 129 13.82 -17.38 5.03
N ALA A 130 13.17 -16.48 5.79
CA ALA A 130 13.46 -16.24 7.20
C ALA A 130 12.60 -17.09 8.16
N ARG A 131 11.63 -17.87 7.66
CA ARG A 131 10.77 -18.70 8.52
C ARG A 131 11.50 -20.02 8.83
N PRO A 132 11.90 -20.29 10.09
CA PRO A 132 12.53 -21.57 10.41
C PRO A 132 11.54 -22.70 10.10
N ARG A 133 11.95 -23.62 9.22
CA ARG A 133 11.23 -24.86 8.97
C ARG A 133 11.12 -25.58 10.31
N ARG A 134 9.90 -25.68 10.86
CA ARG A 134 9.67 -26.49 12.06
C ARG A 134 10.06 -27.94 11.73
N PRO A 135 10.95 -28.58 12.50
CA PRO A 135 11.20 -30.00 12.34
C PRO A 135 9.90 -30.75 12.68
N ARG A 136 9.62 -31.79 11.89
CA ARG A 136 8.54 -32.75 12.13
C ARG A 136 8.85 -33.61 13.35
#